data_AF-A0AAJ1E4D5-F1
#
_entry.id   AF-A0AAJ1E4D5-F1
#
_cell.length_a   1.000
_cell.length_b   1.000
_cell.length_c   1.000
_cell.angle_alpha   90.00
_cell.angle_beta   90.00
_cell.angle_gamma   90.00
#
_symmetry.space_group_name_H-M   'P 1'
#
loop_
_entity.id
_entity.type
_entity.pdbx_description
1 polymer ?
#
loop_
_entity_poly.entity_id
_entity_poly.type
_entity_poly.pdbx_seq_one_letter_code
_entity_poly.pdbx_strand_id
1 'polypeptide(L)'
;MKTLLIATALALLAVFYVGYYQALEDGDIETIVFIKQHPTVQMKFYNLHANDGEIRRVERLTEQERRWIIDYCRYRLGIDTALARQDDVETCGKK
;
A
#
# COMPACT_ATOMS: atom_id res chain seq x y z
N MET A 1 13.25 25.13 -21.65
CA MET A 1 11.86 25.29 -21.18
C MET A 1 11.04 24.00 -21.35
N LYS A 2 10.92 23.45 -22.57
CA LYS A 2 10.15 22.21 -22.83
C LYS A 2 10.63 21.00 -22.00
N THR A 3 11.95 20.81 -21.87
CA THR A 3 12.56 19.74 -21.07
C THR A 3 12.22 19.85 -19.58
N LEU A 4 12.24 21.07 -19.03
CA LEU A 4 11.87 21.31 -17.63
C LEU A 4 10.39 20.96 -17.39
N LEU A 5 9.50 21.38 -18.29
CA LEU A 5 8.06 21.06 -18.21
C LEU A 5 7.81 19.54 -18.26
N ILE A 6 8.51 18.82 -19.14
CA ILE A 6 8.41 17.36 -19.23
C ILE A 6 8.91 16.72 -17.92
N ALA A 7 10.06 17.16 -17.40
CA ALA A 7 10.60 16.65 -16.15
C ALA A 7 9.64 16.88 -14.97
N THR A 8 9.03 18.07 -14.88
CA THR A 8 8.04 18.39 -13.86
C THR A 8 6.79 17.51 -14.00
N ALA A 9 6.29 17.31 -15.22
CA ALA A 9 5.13 16.45 -15.45
C ALA A 9 5.40 15.00 -15.04
N LEU A 10 6.57 14.46 -15.38
CA LEU A 10 6.98 13.11 -14.97
C LEU A 10 7.15 12.99 -13.45
N ALA A 11 7.72 14.00 -12.80
CA ALA A 11 7.85 14.02 -11.35
C ALA A 11 6.48 14.02 -10.65
N LEU A 12 5.53 14.82 -11.15
CA LEU A 12 4.16 14.84 -10.66
C LEU A 12 3.47 13.49 -10.86
N LEU A 13 3.60 12.89 -12.04
CA LEU A 13 3.06 11.55 -12.30
C LEU A 13 3.64 10.52 -11.33
N ALA A 14 4.95 10.57 -11.05
CA ALA A 14 5.58 9.68 -10.08
C ALA A 14 5.01 9.87 -8.67
N VAL A 15 4.77 11.10 -8.21
CA VAL A 15 4.14 11.36 -6.90
C VAL A 15 2.74 10.74 -6.82
N PHE A 16 1.94 10.86 -7.87
CA PHE A 16 0.57 10.32 -7.87
C PHE A 16 0.49 8.80 -8.00
N TYR A 17 1.43 8.19 -8.71
CA TYR A 17 1.34 6.78 -9.11
C TYR A 17 2.43 5.87 -8.56
N VAL A 18 3.45 6.37 -7.88
CA VAL A 18 4.47 5.53 -7.22
C VAL A 18 4.24 5.53 -5.72
N GLY A 19 4.21 4.36 -5.12
CA GLY A 19 4.17 4.15 -3.67
C GLY A 19 5.23 3.17 -3.22
N TYR A 20 5.45 3.07 -1.92
CA TYR A 20 6.30 2.05 -1.34
C TYR A 20 5.78 1.58 0.02
N TYR A 21 6.20 0.39 0.43
CA TYR A 21 6.05 -0.10 1.81
C TYR A 21 7.34 -0.79 2.25
N GLN A 22 7.47 -1.02 3.56
CA GLN A 22 8.59 -1.77 4.13
C GLN A 22 8.13 -3.18 4.46
N ALA A 23 8.92 -4.17 4.09
CA ALA A 23 8.73 -5.57 4.43
C ALA A 23 9.90 -6.05 5.29
N LEU A 24 9.64 -6.94 6.23
CA LEU A 24 10.71 -7.67 6.91
C LEU A 24 10.91 -8.98 6.15
N GLU A 25 12.03 -9.13 5.46
CA GLU A 25 12.38 -10.33 4.71
C GLU A 25 13.76 -10.81 5.21
N ASP A 26 13.85 -12.07 5.65
CA ASP A 26 15.07 -12.70 6.19
C ASP A 26 15.80 -11.92 7.30
N GLY A 27 15.05 -11.17 8.11
CA GLY A 27 15.57 -10.36 9.22
C GLY A 27 16.06 -8.96 8.82
N ASP A 28 15.98 -8.61 7.54
CA ASP A 28 16.29 -7.30 7.00
C ASP A 28 15.03 -6.52 6.60
N ILE A 29 15.09 -5.19 6.69
CA ILE A 29 14.00 -4.32 6.24
C ILE A 29 14.20 -4.00 4.76
N GLU A 30 13.36 -4.56 3.91
CA GLU A 30 13.32 -4.26 2.49
C GLU A 30 12.32 -3.16 2.15
N THR A 31 12.68 -2.31 1.18
CA THR A 31 11.77 -1.29 0.63
C THR A 31 11.19 -1.78 -0.69
N ILE A 32 9.89 -2.07 -0.69
CA ILE A 32 9.18 -2.52 -1.88
C ILE A 32 8.47 -1.33 -2.53
N VAL A 33 8.89 -0.97 -3.75
CA VAL A 33 8.29 0.09 -4.55
C VAL A 33 7.25 -0.51 -5.50
N PHE A 34 6.13 0.19 -5.71
CA PHE A 34 5.05 -0.27 -6.59
C PHE A 34 4.36 0.88 -7.33
N ILE A 35 3.69 0.53 -8.44
CA ILE A 35 2.77 1.43 -9.15
C ILE A 35 1.38 1.30 -8.52
N LYS A 36 0.84 2.43 -8.07
CA LYS A 36 -0.49 2.53 -7.48
C LYS A 36 -1.56 2.29 -8.54
N GLN A 37 -2.60 1.53 -8.18
CA GLN A 37 -3.77 1.29 -9.02
C GLN A 37 -4.71 2.50 -9.12
N HIS A 38 -4.67 3.39 -8.11
CA HIS A 38 -5.41 4.65 -8.09
C HIS A 38 -4.49 5.82 -7.71
N PRO A 39 -4.70 7.03 -8.25
CA PRO A 39 -3.86 8.17 -7.94
C PRO A 39 -4.06 8.63 -6.49
N THR A 40 -2.95 8.90 -5.79
CA THR A 40 -2.93 9.57 -4.48
C THR A 40 -1.55 10.18 -4.21
N VAL A 41 -1.51 11.24 -3.41
CA VAL A 41 -0.26 11.86 -2.96
C VAL A 41 0.44 11.06 -1.84
N GLN A 42 -0.22 10.06 -1.26
CA GLN A 42 0.36 9.20 -0.24
C GLN A 42 1.49 8.35 -0.84
N MET A 43 2.72 8.48 -0.33
CA MET A 43 3.87 7.73 -0.83
C MET A 43 4.12 6.44 -0.05
N LYS A 44 3.97 6.46 1.29
CA LYS A 44 4.20 5.31 2.15
C LYS A 44 2.89 4.58 2.46
N PHE A 45 2.92 3.27 2.30
CA PHE A 45 1.83 2.36 2.64
C PHE A 45 2.31 1.34 3.67
N TYR A 46 1.35 0.68 4.31
CA TYR A 46 1.60 -0.33 5.32
C TYR A 46 0.93 -1.63 4.90
N ASN A 47 1.73 -2.65 4.63
CA ASN A 47 1.23 -4.00 4.46
C ASN A 47 1.37 -4.73 5.79
N LEU A 48 0.26 -4.96 6.48
CA LEU A 48 0.28 -5.69 7.76
C LEU A 48 0.73 -7.16 7.60
N HIS A 49 0.69 -7.69 6.38
CA HIS A 49 1.11 -9.04 6.03
C HIS A 49 2.55 -9.11 5.48
N ALA A 50 3.24 -7.97 5.36
CA ALA A 50 4.63 -7.93 4.87
C ALA A 50 5.68 -8.24 5.95
N ASN A 51 5.23 -8.66 7.13
CA ASN A 51 6.09 -9.21 8.16
C ASN A 51 5.61 -10.64 8.42
N ASP A 52 6.50 -11.57 8.75
CA ASP A 52 6.24 -12.99 9.01
C ASP A 52 5.32 -13.28 10.23
N GLY A 53 4.49 -12.32 10.63
CA GLY A 53 3.52 -12.45 11.70
C GLY A 53 2.19 -13.07 11.23
N GLU A 54 1.40 -13.50 12.21
CA GLU A 54 0.05 -14.01 11.96
C GLU A 54 -0.87 -12.97 11.32
N ILE A 55 -1.72 -13.43 10.40
CA ILE A 55 -2.84 -12.65 9.87
C ILE A 55 -3.73 -12.20 11.03
N ARG A 56 -3.84 -10.88 11.21
CA ARG A 56 -4.64 -10.31 12.29
C ARG A 56 -6.13 -10.57 12.06
N ARG A 57 -6.86 -10.84 13.15
CA ARG A 57 -8.32 -10.96 13.12
C ARG A 57 -8.98 -9.61 12.92
N VAL A 58 -9.98 -9.54 12.04
CA VAL A 58 -10.68 -8.29 11.68
C VAL A 58 -11.27 -7.59 12.92
N GLU A 59 -11.78 -8.34 13.91
CA GLU A 59 -12.36 -7.77 15.13
C GLU A 59 -11.32 -7.18 16.09
N ARG A 60 -10.04 -7.53 15.90
CA ARG A 60 -8.92 -7.06 16.73
C ARG A 60 -8.15 -5.91 16.11
N LEU A 61 -8.50 -5.50 14.89
CA LEU A 61 -7.86 -4.38 14.21
C LEU A 61 -8.28 -3.07 14.88
N THR A 62 -7.29 -2.25 15.22
CA THR A 62 -7.54 -0.85 15.54
C THR A 62 -8.04 -0.11 14.30
N GLU A 63 -8.72 1.02 14.50
CA GLU A 63 -9.15 1.90 13.39
C GLU A 63 -7.99 2.32 12.47
N GLN A 64 -6.79 2.48 13.03
CA GLN A 64 -5.62 2.82 12.23
C GLN A 64 -5.16 1.66 11.35
N GLU A 65 -5.15 0.44 11.88
CA GLU A 65 -4.79 -0.76 11.11
C GLU A 65 -5.81 -1.07 10.03
N ARG A 66 -7.10 -0.84 10.32
CA ARG A 66 -8.16 -0.92 9.32
C ARG A 66 -7.88 0.02 8.14
N ARG A 67 -7.59 1.30 8.42
CA ARG A 67 -7.23 2.28 7.39
C ARG A 67 -6.00 1.84 6.58
N TRP A 68 -4.97 1.34 7.25
CA TRP A 68 -3.76 0.86 6.57
C TRP A 68 -4.03 -0.29 5.61
N ILE A 69 -4.83 -1.29 6.02
CA ILE A 69 -5.19 -2.39 5.14
C ILE A 69 -6.04 -1.89 3.98
N ILE A 70 -7.03 -1.02 4.23
CA ILE A 70 -7.89 -0.45 3.18
C ILE A 70 -7.05 0.33 2.16
N ASP A 71 -6.15 1.20 2.62
CA ASP A 71 -5.26 1.97 1.74
C ASP A 71 -4.35 1.04 0.94
N TYR A 72 -3.72 0.06 1.59
CA TYR A 72 -2.88 -0.91 0.89
C TYR A 72 -3.69 -1.67 -0.17
N CYS A 73 -4.86 -2.19 0.18
CA CYS A 73 -5.70 -2.96 -0.74
C CYS A 73 -6.13 -2.13 -1.95
N ARG A 74 -6.60 -0.89 -1.72
CA ARG A 74 -7.02 0.02 -2.78
C ARG A 74 -5.85 0.41 -3.67
N TYR A 75 -4.78 0.93 -3.09
CA TYR A 75 -3.71 1.56 -3.87
C TYR A 75 -2.70 0.55 -4.41
N ARG A 76 -2.37 -0.53 -3.70
CA ARG A 76 -1.44 -1.57 -4.18
C ARG A 76 -2.13 -2.60 -5.07
N LEU A 77 -3.30 -3.08 -4.64
CA LEU A 77 -3.98 -4.23 -5.24
C LEU A 77 -5.17 -3.84 -6.12
N GLY A 78 -5.66 -2.60 -6.04
CA GLY A 78 -6.80 -2.13 -6.84
C GLY A 78 -8.14 -2.65 -6.34
N ILE A 79 -8.20 -3.07 -5.08
CA ILE A 79 -9.38 -3.67 -4.47
C ILE A 79 -10.00 -2.68 -3.49
N ASP A 80 -11.24 -2.29 -3.75
CA ASP A 80 -12.05 -1.52 -2.82
C ASP A 80 -12.77 -2.45 -1.85
N THR A 81 -12.53 -2.27 -0.55
CA THR A 81 -13.16 -3.08 0.50
C THR A 81 -13.57 -2.21 1.69
N ALA A 82 -14.66 -2.61 2.35
CA ALA A 82 -15.07 -2.05 3.64
C ALA A 82 -14.34 -2.73 4.82
N LEU A 83 -13.54 -3.77 4.56
CA LEU A 83 -12.81 -4.55 5.56
C LEU A 83 -13.73 -5.06 6.70
N ALA A 84 -14.86 -5.63 6.31
CA ALA A 84 -15.94 -6.03 7.22
C ALA A 84 -15.80 -7.48 7.70
N ARG A 85 -15.11 -8.34 6.92
CA ARG A 85 -14.94 -9.77 7.20
C ARG A 85 -13.47 -10.16 7.20
N GLN A 86 -13.17 -11.32 7.79
CA GLN A 86 -11.80 -11.84 7.82
C GLN A 86 -11.26 -12.08 6.41
N ASP A 87 -12.08 -12.59 5.50
CA ASP A 87 -11.71 -12.82 4.10
C ASP A 87 -11.25 -11.53 3.39
N ASP A 88 -11.75 -10.36 3.79
CA ASP A 88 -11.29 -9.07 3.26
C ASP A 88 -9.84 -8.81 3.69
N VAL A 89 -9.52 -9.07 4.97
CA VAL A 89 -8.17 -8.92 5.53
C VAL A 89 -7.18 -9.83 4.80
N GLU A 90 -7.57 -11.09 4.57
CA GLU A 90 -6.75 -12.09 3.88
C GLU A 90 -6.56 -11.75 2.40
N THR A 91 -7.62 -11.29 1.72
CA THR A 91 -7.55 -10.85 0.32
C THR A 91 -6.57 -9.70 0.15
N CYS A 92 -6.59 -8.75 1.09
CA CYS A 92 -5.69 -7.60 1.09
C CYS A 92 -4.25 -7.92 1.53
N GLY A 93 -3.94 -9.18 1.86
CA GLY A 93 -2.59 -9.66 2.16
C GLY A 93 -1.87 -10.35 1.02
N LYS A 94 -2.55 -10.58 -0.11
CA LYS A 94 -1.95 -11.22 -1.28
C LYS A 94 -1.00 -10.25 -1.99
N LYS A 95 0.21 -10.72 -2.33
CA LYS A 95 1.23 -9.97 -3.11
C LYS A 95 0.80 -9.76 -4.56
#